data_AF-A0A7C7YX01-F1
#
_entry.id   AF-A0A7C7YX01-F1
#
_cell.length_a   1.000
_cell.length_b   1.000
_cell.length_c   1.000
_cell.angle_alpha   90.00
_cell.angle_beta   90.00
_cell.angle_gamma   90.00
#
_symmetry.space_group_name_H-M   'P 1'
#
loop_
_entity.id
_entity.type
_entity.pdbx_description
1 polymer ?
#
loop_
_entity_poly.entity_id
_entity_poly.type
_entity_poly.pdbx_seq_one_letter_code
_entity_poly.pdbx_strand_id
1 'polypeptide(L)' 'MATIETWATEKIAEYGAIYPMVGSEWLWLTVAVVFWLAWHFKTSAAETEEQAELASRGHNRDSYKQNVSEW' A
#
# COMPACT_ATOMS: atom_id res chain seq x y z
N MET A 1 50.05 5.55 25.47
CA MET A 1 48.60 5.32 25.32
C MET A 1 48.27 5.52 23.87
N ALA A 2 47.60 4.56 23.22
CA ALA A 2 47.12 4.76 21.86
C ALA A 2 45.82 5.58 21.91
N THR A 3 45.79 6.71 21.19
CA THR A 3 44.62 7.57 21.04
C THR A 3 43.83 7.10 19.82
N ILE A 4 42.50 6.97 19.94
CA ILE A 4 41.63 6.72 18.78
C ILE A 4 41.54 8.04 17.99
N GLU A 5 42.16 8.08 16.82
CA GLU A 5 42.23 9.27 15.95
C GLU A 5 40.88 9.61 15.30
N THR A 6 40.02 8.60 15.04
CA THR A 6 38.69 8.82 14.45
C THR A 6 37.76 7.63 14.69
N TRP A 7 36.47 7.92 14.90
CA TRP A 7 35.38 6.95 15.01
C TRP A 7 34.60 6.80 13.71
N ALA A 8 34.85 7.70 12.75
CA ALA A 8 34.25 7.62 11.44
C ALA A 8 35.01 6.56 10.64
N THR A 9 34.30 5.51 10.25
CA THR A 9 34.80 4.55 9.27
C THR A 9 35.09 5.32 7.98
N GLU A 10 36.34 5.75 7.77
CA GLU A 10 36.79 6.58 6.62
C GLU A 10 36.46 5.96 5.24
N LYS A 11 35.93 4.73 5.22
CA LYS A 11 35.63 3.94 4.04
C LYS A 11 34.14 3.77 3.74
N ILE A 12 33.19 4.48 4.38
CA ILE A 12 31.74 4.33 4.08
C ILE A 12 31.46 4.48 2.56
N ALA A 13 32.19 5.36 1.87
CA ALA A 13 32.07 5.54 0.42
C ALA A 13 32.73 4.41 -0.42
N GLU A 14 33.64 3.61 0.16
CA GLU A 14 34.28 2.47 -0.51
C GLU A 14 33.49 1.16 -0.34
N TYR A 15 32.62 1.07 0.68
CA TYR A 15 31.71 -0.05 0.81
C TYR A 15 30.58 0.11 -0.22
N GLY A 16 30.57 -0.78 -1.21
CA GLY A 16 29.54 -0.86 -2.24
C GLY A 16 28.18 -1.32 -1.68
N ALA A 17 27.48 -2.21 -2.38
CA ALA A 17 26.20 -2.74 -1.90
C ALA A 17 26.35 -3.42 -0.52
N ILE A 18 25.84 -2.77 0.53
CA ILE A 18 25.90 -3.25 1.93
C ILE A 18 24.97 -4.45 2.14
N TYR A 19 23.94 -4.59 1.29
CA TYR A 19 22.98 -5.69 1.36
C TYR A 19 22.47 -6.05 -0.05
N PRO A 20 21.92 -7.27 -0.24
CA PRO A 20 21.38 -7.69 -1.52
C PRO A 20 20.30 -6.73 -2.02
N MET A 21 20.30 -6.46 -3.33
CA MET A 21 19.31 -5.60 -4.01
C MET A 21 19.38 -4.09 -3.67
N VAL A 22 20.49 -3.60 -3.12
CA VAL A 22 20.81 -2.16 -3.04
C VAL A 22 20.61 -1.49 -4.41
N GLY A 23 19.92 -0.35 -4.43
CA GLY A 23 19.58 0.41 -5.63
C GLY A 23 18.27 0.00 -6.30
N SER A 24 17.65 -1.11 -5.87
CA SER A 24 16.35 -1.55 -6.42
C SER A 24 15.14 -0.99 -5.66
N GLU A 25 15.35 -0.19 -4.61
CA GLU A 25 14.27 0.38 -3.79
C GLU A 25 13.23 1.10 -4.64
N TRP A 26 13.66 1.88 -5.63
CA TRP A 26 12.76 2.61 -6.53
C TRP A 26 11.91 1.70 -7.41
N LEU A 27 12.49 0.59 -7.88
CA LEU A 27 11.75 -0.40 -8.66
C LEU A 27 10.63 -1.02 -7.82
N TRP A 28 10.95 -1.47 -6.61
CA TRP A 28 9.97 -2.07 -5.71
C TRP A 28 8.92 -1.08 -5.22
N LEU A 29 9.32 0.16 -4.95
CA LEU A 29 8.40 1.24 -4.61
C LEU A 29 7.42 1.50 -5.76
N THR A 30 7.90 1.61 -7.00
CA THR A 30 7.03 1.81 -8.17
C THR A 30 6.07 0.64 -8.33
N VAL A 31 6.53 -0.60 -8.20
CA VAL A 31 5.66 -1.79 -8.28
C VAL A 31 4.57 -1.75 -7.20
N ALA A 32 4.94 -1.46 -5.96
CA ALA A 32 3.99 -1.38 -4.85
C ALA A 32 2.94 -0.28 -5.08
N VAL A 33 3.36 0.91 -5.54
CA VAL A 33 2.45 2.03 -5.83
C VAL A 33 1.50 1.70 -6.97
N VAL A 34 1.98 1.11 -8.07
CA VAL A 34 1.13 0.72 -9.20
C VAL A 34 0.10 -0.33 -8.79
N PHE A 35 0.54 -1.36 -8.05
CA PHE A 35 -0.36 -2.37 -7.52
C PHE A 35 -1.43 -1.76 -6.59
N TRP A 36 -1.00 -0.89 -5.68
CA TRP A 36 -1.91 -0.21 -4.74
C TRP A 36 -2.96 0.62 -5.47
N LEU A 37 -2.56 1.43 -6.45
CA LEU A 37 -3.49 2.22 -7.25
C LEU A 37 -4.46 1.35 -8.05
N ALA A 38 -3.96 0.31 -8.73
CA ALA A 38 -4.80 -0.58 -9.52
C ALA A 38 -5.86 -1.29 -8.65
N TRP A 39 -5.46 -1.76 -7.46
CA TRP A 39 -6.40 -2.32 -6.49
C TRP A 39 -7.41 -1.27 -6.00
N HIS A 40 -6.95 -0.08 -5.63
CA HIS A 40 -7.80 0.97 -5.09
C HIS A 40 -8.87 1.42 -6.09
N PHE A 41 -8.51 1.61 -7.37
CA PHE A 41 -9.48 1.98 -8.40
C PHE A 41 -10.53 0.89 -8.63
N LYS A 42 -10.12 -0.37 -8.66
CA LYS A 42 -11.06 -1.50 -8.84
C LYS A 42 -12.04 -1.62 -7.68
N THR A 43 -11.53 -1.53 -6.45
CA THR A 43 -12.37 -1.63 -5.24
C THR A 43 -13.33 -0.45 -5.15
N SER A 44 -12.85 0.78 -5.35
CA SER A 44 -13.72 1.97 -5.30
C SER A 44 -14.79 1.96 -6.41
N ALA A 45 -14.48 1.47 -7.60
CA ALA A 45 -15.47 1.32 -8.66
C ALA A 45 -16.57 0.31 -8.29
N ALA A 46 -16.20 -0.85 -7.75
CA ALA A 46 -17.16 -1.87 -7.33
C ALA A 46 -18.07 -1.36 -6.20
N GLU A 47 -17.51 -0.68 -5.20
CA GLU A 47 -18.29 -0.07 -4.12
C GLU A 47 -19.24 1.01 -4.65
N THR A 48 -18.80 1.82 -5.62
CA THR A 48 -19.64 2.86 -6.22
C THR A 48 -20.84 2.26 -6.95
N GLU A 49 -20.63 1.16 -7.67
CA GLU A 49 -21.71 0.45 -8.38
C GLU A 49 -22.73 -0.14 -7.41
N GLU A 50 -22.29 -0.81 -6.35
CA GLU A 50 -23.17 -1.37 -5.32
C GLU A 50 -23.98 -0.26 -4.62
N GLN A 51 -23.32 0.84 -4.23
CA GLN A 51 -24.00 1.97 -3.60
C GLN A 51 -25.01 2.63 -4.54
N ALA A 52 -24.70 2.73 -5.83
CA ALA A 52 -25.62 3.25 -6.84
C ALA A 52 -26.84 2.33 -7.02
N GLU A 53 -26.65 1.00 -7.04
CA GLU A 53 -27.76 0.04 -7.06
C GLU A 53 -28.66 0.21 -5.83
N LEU A 54 -28.07 0.25 -4.64
CA LEU A 54 -28.81 0.43 -3.38
C LEU A 54 -29.58 1.76 -3.35
N ALA A 55 -28.99 2.85 -3.85
CA ALA A 55 -29.65 4.14 -3.96
C ALA A 55 -30.84 4.10 -4.94
N SER A 56 -30.70 3.38 -6.06
CA SER A 56 -31.77 3.25 -7.07
C SER A 56 -32.99 2.46 -6.59
N ARG A 57 -32.80 1.52 -5.65
CA ARG A 57 -33.86 0.66 -5.10
C ARG A 57 -34.87 1.39 -4.22
N GLY A 58 -34.59 2.63 -3.83
CA GLY A 58 -35.48 3.47 -3.01
C GLY A 58 -35.50 3.04 -1.54
N HIS A 59 -35.29 4.00 -0.63
CA HIS A 59 -35.18 3.72 0.80
C HIS A 59 -36.58 3.47 1.41
N ASN A 60 -36.93 2.21 1.67
CA ASN A 60 -38.12 1.83 2.43
C ASN A 60 -37.74 1.60 3.92
N ARG A 61 -38.67 1.84 4.86
CA ARG A 61 -38.49 1.62 6.31
C ARG A 61 -38.05 0.20 6.66
N ASP A 62 -38.35 -0.78 5.80
CA ASP A 62 -38.03 -2.19 5.99
C ASP A 62 -36.86 -2.71 5.12
N SER A 63 -36.14 -1.84 4.40
CA SER A 63 -35.07 -2.24 3.47
C SER A 63 -33.94 -3.03 4.14
N TYR A 64 -33.68 -2.76 5.42
CA TYR A 64 -32.66 -3.46 6.20
C TYR A 64 -32.98 -4.95 6.41
N LYS A 65 -34.25 -5.37 6.35
CA LYS A 65 -34.67 -6.78 6.50
C LYS A 65 -34.25 -7.64 5.32
N GLN A 66 -34.07 -7.05 4.14
CA GLN A 66 -33.65 -7.75 2.92
C GLN A 66 -32.12 -7.95 2.85
N ASN A 67 -31.36 -7.24 3.69
CA ASN A 67 -29.91 -7.28 3.74
C ASN A 67 -29.39 -7.85 5.08
N VAL A 68 -30.26 -8.54 5.83
CA VAL A 68 -29.82 -9.37 6.95
C VAL A 68 -29.15 -10.58 6.35
N SER A 69 -27.86 -10.70 6.62
CA SER A 69 -27.09 -11.84 6.19
C SER A 69 -27.48 -13.10 6.96
N GLU A 70 -27.73 -14.18 6.22
CA GLU A 70 -27.85 -15.52 6.77
C GLU A 70 -26.45 -16.07 7.06
N TRP A 71 -25.83 -15.58 8.12
CA TRP A 71 -24.64 -16.23 8.71
C TRP A 71 -24.82 -16.44 10.21
#